data_AF-H3CIP2-F1
#
_entry.id   AF-H3CIP2-F1
#
_cell.length_a   1.000
_cell.length_b   1.000
_cell.length_c   1.000
_cell.angle_alpha   90.00
_cell.angle_beta   90.00
_cell.angle_gamma   90.00
#
_symmetry.space_group_name_H-M   'P 1'
#
loop_
_entity.id
_entity.type
_entity.pdbx_description
1 polymer ?
#
loop_
_entity_poly.entity_id
_entity_poly.type
_entity_poly.pdbx_seq_one_letter_code
_entity_poly.pdbx_strand_id
1 'polypeptide(L)'
;KFQESVSRWMLPEDARSKYLERANCCPPPVFIILISIGELAVFIYYAVWKPQKQWVTLDEGIWNSPLTYQPDRREEAWRFVSYMFVHAG
;
A
#
# COMPACT_ATOMS: atom_id res chain seq x y z
N LYS A 1 -16.11 17.71 5.45
CA LYS A 1 -16.05 17.88 6.92
C LYS A 1 -14.66 17.60 7.50
N PHE A 2 -14.15 16.36 7.57
CA PHE A 2 -12.82 16.10 8.18
C PHE A 2 -11.66 16.77 7.43
N GLN A 3 -11.55 16.54 6.11
CA GLN A 3 -10.49 17.13 5.27
C GLN A 3 -10.54 18.66 5.23
N GLU A 4 -11.75 19.26 5.27
CA GLU A 4 -11.92 20.71 5.37
C GLU A 4 -11.38 21.26 6.69
N SER A 5 -11.72 20.62 7.82
CA SER A 5 -11.18 21.01 9.14
C SER A 5 -9.65 20.89 9.18
N VAL A 6 -9.10 19.79 8.67
CA VAL A 6 -7.64 19.58 8.61
C VAL A 6 -6.98 20.64 7.72
N SER A 7 -7.52 20.91 6.52
CA SER A 7 -6.98 21.91 5.61
C SER A 7 -6.99 23.33 6.21
N ARG A 8 -8.02 23.66 7.01
CA ARG A 8 -8.13 24.96 7.68
C ARG A 8 -7.07 25.15 8.76
N TRP A 9 -6.66 24.08 9.44
CA TRP A 9 -5.63 24.10 10.49
C TRP A 9 -4.21 23.97 9.95
N MET A 10 -3.98 23.17 8.91
CA MET A 10 -2.64 22.83 8.43
C MET A 10 -2.13 23.71 7.27
N LEU A 11 -3.02 24.37 6.51
CA LEU A 11 -2.66 25.03 5.25
C LEU A 11 -3.10 26.50 5.18
N PRO A 12 -2.32 27.36 4.49
CA PRO A 12 -2.73 28.72 4.15
C PRO A 12 -3.88 28.73 3.13
N GLU A 13 -4.69 29.80 3.13
CA GLU A 13 -5.96 29.86 2.38
C GLU A 13 -5.84 29.58 0.88
N ASP A 14 -4.75 30.04 0.26
CA ASP A 14 -4.45 29.87 -1.16
C ASP A 14 -4.17 28.41 -1.56
N ALA A 15 -3.72 27.58 -0.62
CA ALA A 15 -3.41 26.17 -0.84
C ALA A 15 -4.56 25.22 -0.51
N ARG A 16 -5.59 25.69 0.23
CA ARG A 16 -6.69 24.83 0.73
C ARG A 16 -7.55 24.25 -0.40
N SER A 17 -7.92 25.06 -1.39
CA SER A 17 -8.73 24.62 -2.53
C SER A 17 -8.02 23.52 -3.33
N LYS A 18 -6.71 23.72 -3.62
CA LYS A 18 -5.86 22.73 -4.30
C LYS A 18 -5.72 21.43 -3.50
N TYR A 19 -5.61 21.53 -2.17
CA TYR A 19 -5.57 20.35 -1.29
C TYR A 19 -6.89 19.58 -1.33
N LEU A 20 -8.03 20.27 -1.21
CA LEU A 20 -9.34 19.64 -1.21
C LEU A 20 -9.67 18.98 -2.56
N GLU A 21 -9.24 19.59 -3.67
CA GLU A 21 -9.38 19.01 -5.02
C GLU A 21 -8.57 17.71 -5.17
N ARG A 22 -7.35 17.67 -4.64
CA ARG A 22 -6.51 16.45 -4.63
C ARG A 22 -6.99 15.40 -3.63
N ALA A 23 -7.59 15.83 -2.52
CA ALA A 23 -8.12 14.96 -1.48
C ALA A 23 -9.52 14.40 -1.81
N ASN A 24 -9.98 14.48 -3.07
CA ASN A 24 -11.32 14.09 -3.51
C ASN A 24 -11.43 12.61 -3.93
N CYS A 25 -10.33 11.84 -3.85
CA CYS A 25 -10.35 10.39 -4.04
C CYS A 25 -11.03 9.73 -2.83
N CYS A 26 -12.37 9.60 -2.85
CA CYS A 26 -13.22 8.85 -1.91
C CYS A 26 -12.58 8.49 -0.56
N PRO A 27 -13.06 9.11 0.52
CA PRO A 27 -12.20 9.90 1.40
C PRO A 27 -10.78 9.26 1.52
N PRO A 28 -9.72 9.96 1.06
CA PRO A 28 -8.35 9.45 1.06
C PRO A 28 -7.87 8.82 2.38
N PRO A 29 -8.32 9.28 3.58
CA PRO A 29 -7.97 8.62 4.83
C PRO A 29 -8.35 7.14 4.90
N VAL A 30 -9.50 6.74 4.37
CA VAL A 30 -9.97 5.35 4.49
C VAL A 30 -9.18 4.44 3.56
N PHE A 31 -8.97 4.87 2.32
CA PHE A 31 -8.15 4.12 1.37
C PHE A 31 -6.73 3.92 1.92
N ILE A 32 -6.09 4.97 2.41
CA ILE A 32 -4.75 4.88 2.99
C ILE A 32 -4.73 3.92 4.19
N ILE A 33 -5.68 4.03 5.12
CA ILE A 33 -5.77 3.13 6.28
C ILE A 33 -5.94 1.67 5.84
N LEU A 34 -6.81 1.39 4.87
CA LEU A 34 -7.03 0.04 4.36
C LEU A 34 -5.78 -0.55 3.72
N ILE A 35 -5.07 0.24 2.91
CA ILE A 35 -3.80 -0.18 2.29
C ILE A 35 -2.74 -0.43 3.37
N SER A 36 -2.60 0.46 4.35
CA SER A 36 -1.63 0.29 5.44
C SER A 36 -1.93 -0.94 6.30
N ILE A 37 -3.21 -1.22 6.59
CA ILE A 37 -3.60 -2.44 7.30
C ILE A 37 -3.24 -3.68 6.46
N GLY A 38 -3.51 -3.66 5.16
CA GLY A 38 -3.18 -4.74 4.24
C GLY A 38 -1.67 -5.02 4.19
N GLU A 39 -0.87 -3.96 4.04
CA GLU A 39 0.59 -4.03 4.03
C GLU A 39 1.14 -4.62 5.34
N LEU A 40 0.67 -4.12 6.49
CA LEU A 40 1.09 -4.61 7.80
C LEU A 40 0.72 -6.08 8.01
N ALA A 41 -0.47 -6.50 7.57
CA ALA A 41 -0.92 -7.89 7.68
C ALA A 41 -0.04 -8.83 6.84
N VAL A 42 0.27 -8.45 5.60
CA VAL A 42 1.18 -9.20 4.72
C VAL A 42 2.57 -9.29 5.35
N PHE A 43 3.09 -8.17 5.88
CA PHE A 43 4.36 -8.16 6.59
C PHE A 43 4.38 -9.14 7.76
N ILE A 44 3.39 -9.09 8.66
CA ILE A 44 3.33 -10.00 9.82
C ILE A 44 3.23 -11.46 9.37
N TYR A 45 2.43 -11.78 8.35
CA TYR A 45 2.30 -13.14 7.82
C TYR A 45 3.64 -13.70 7.33
N TYR A 46 4.36 -12.94 6.50
CA TYR A 46 5.66 -13.38 5.99
C TYR A 46 6.76 -13.31 7.04
N ALA A 47 6.67 -12.39 8.00
CA ALA A 47 7.72 -12.17 8.98
C ALA A 47 7.67 -13.13 10.17
N VAL A 48 6.46 -13.41 10.66
CA VAL A 48 6.23 -14.15 11.90
C VAL A 48 5.81 -15.59 11.62
N TRP A 49 4.94 -15.82 10.62
CA TRP A 49 4.36 -17.14 10.36
C TRP A 49 5.14 -18.00 9.37
N LYS A 50 5.88 -17.40 8.43
CA LYS A 50 6.76 -18.16 7.53
C LYS A 50 8.10 -18.43 8.23
N PRO A 51 8.60 -19.68 8.19
CA PRO A 51 9.85 -20.03 8.85
C PRO A 51 11.01 -19.18 8.31
N GLN A 52 11.82 -18.65 9.23
CA GLN A 52 12.88 -17.64 9.02
C GLN A 52 13.99 -17.99 8.00
N LYS A 53 13.92 -19.13 7.31
CA LYS A 53 14.93 -19.53 6.31
C LYS A 53 14.96 -18.66 5.05
N GLN A 54 13.95 -17.81 4.82
CA GLN A 54 13.85 -16.98 3.61
C GLN A 54 14.37 -15.54 3.78
N TRP A 55 14.76 -15.13 5.00
CA TRP A 55 15.24 -13.76 5.24
C TRP A 55 16.66 -13.51 4.69
N VAL A 56 17.42 -14.57 4.43
CA VAL A 56 18.71 -14.50 3.72
C VAL A 56 18.53 -14.64 2.19
N THR A 57 17.33 -14.97 1.72
CA THR A 57 16.95 -15.15 0.30
C THR A 57 15.69 -14.36 -0.05
N LEU A 58 15.56 -13.14 0.47
CA LEU A 58 14.48 -12.22 0.08
C LEU A 58 14.42 -12.04 -1.45
N ASP A 59 15.58 -12.13 -2.12
CA ASP A 59 15.72 -12.02 -3.58
C ASP A 59 15.29 -13.26 -4.38
N GLU A 60 14.91 -14.39 -3.78
CA GLU A 60 14.29 -15.51 -4.52
C GLU A 60 12.84 -15.73 -4.08
N GLY A 61 12.57 -15.48 -2.80
CA GLY A 61 11.24 -15.63 -2.20
C GLY A 61 10.24 -14.58 -2.69
N ILE A 62 10.69 -13.35 -2.94
CA ILE A 62 9.84 -12.27 -3.46
C ILE A 62 9.49 -12.53 -4.93
N TRP A 63 10.43 -12.96 -5.75
CA TRP A 63 10.19 -13.17 -7.19
C TRP A 63 9.20 -14.30 -7.47
N ASN A 64 9.17 -15.33 -6.63
CA ASN A 64 8.21 -16.43 -6.73
C ASN A 64 6.95 -16.24 -5.87
N SER A 65 6.80 -15.09 -5.21
CA SER A 65 5.61 -14.81 -4.40
C SER A 65 4.36 -14.69 -5.28
N PRO A 66 3.21 -15.23 -4.85
CA PRO A 66 1.93 -15.07 -5.56
C PRO A 66 1.44 -13.61 -5.61
N LEU A 67 2.03 -12.73 -4.79
CA LEU A 67 1.68 -11.31 -4.71
C LEU A 67 2.50 -10.43 -5.66
N THR A 68 3.68 -10.88 -6.10
CA THR A 68 4.59 -10.10 -6.95
C THR A 68 4.10 -10.07 -8.39
N TYR A 69 4.31 -8.95 -9.08
CA TYR A 69 3.94 -8.85 -10.49
C TYR A 69 4.82 -9.75 -11.38
N GLN A 70 4.20 -10.56 -12.24
CA GLN A 70 4.89 -11.40 -13.22
C GLN A 70 4.26 -11.20 -14.61
N PRO A 71 5.01 -10.69 -15.60
CA PRO A 71 4.46 -10.31 -16.91
C PRO A 71 4.03 -11.50 -17.77
N ASP A 72 4.54 -12.69 -17.47
CA ASP A 72 4.20 -13.96 -18.13
C ASP A 72 2.89 -14.56 -17.61
N ARG A 73 2.34 -14.04 -16.50
CA ARG A 73 1.11 -14.53 -15.86
C ARG A 73 0.06 -13.45 -15.75
N ARG A 74 -0.35 -12.89 -16.89
CA ARG A 74 -1.33 -11.78 -16.93
C ARG A 74 -2.74 -12.23 -16.60
N GLU A 75 -3.02 -13.51 -16.73
CA GLU A 75 -4.24 -14.17 -16.24
C GLU A 75 -4.39 -14.07 -14.72
N GLU A 76 -3.27 -13.94 -14.00
CA GLU A 76 -3.24 -13.72 -12.55
C GLU A 76 -3.43 -12.22 -12.23
N ALA A 77 -4.60 -11.68 -12.59
CA ALA A 77 -4.90 -10.24 -12.56
C ALA A 77 -4.72 -9.59 -11.17
N TRP A 78 -4.84 -10.36 -10.08
CA TRP A 78 -4.61 -9.86 -8.73
C TRP A 78 -3.18 -9.34 -8.54
N ARG A 79 -2.19 -9.86 -9.29
CA ARG A 79 -0.78 -9.45 -9.23
C ARG A 79 -0.56 -7.99 -9.58
N PHE A 80 -1.42 -7.40 -10.41
CA PHE A 80 -1.37 -5.96 -10.73
C PHE A 80 -1.68 -5.07 -9.53
N VAL A 81 -2.40 -5.59 -8.54
CA VAL A 81 -2.77 -4.85 -7.33
C VAL A 81 -1.93 -5.30 -6.15
N SER A 82 -1.74 -6.60 -5.97
CA SER A 82 -1.09 -7.15 -4.79
C SER A 82 0.41 -6.83 -4.69
N TYR A 83 1.07 -6.49 -5.79
CA TYR A 83 2.52 -6.23 -5.79
C TYR A 83 2.89 -5.06 -4.86
N MET A 84 1.98 -4.09 -4.67
CA MET A 84 2.22 -2.92 -3.81
C MET A 84 2.36 -3.27 -2.32
N PHE A 85 1.97 -4.49 -1.91
CA PHE A 85 2.09 -4.95 -0.53
C PHE A 85 3.39 -5.73 -0.25
N VAL A 86 4.23 -5.96 -1.28
CA VAL A 86 5.49 -6.68 -1.14
C VAL A 86 6.65 -5.70 -1.33
N HIS A 87 7.51 -5.61 -0.33
CA HIS A 87 8.68 -4.74 -0.34
C HIS A 87 9.94 -5.58 -0.08
N ALA A 88 10.94 -5.44 -0.95
CA ALA A 88 12.29 -5.92 -0.66
C ALA A 88 12.94 -4.88 0.27
N GLY A 89 13.08 -5.23 1.55
CA GLY A 89 13.72 -4.39 2.56
C GLY A 89 15.24 -4.38 2.46
#